data_AF-A0A954N0L5-F1
#
_entry.id   AF-A0A954N0L5-F1
#
_cell.length_a   1.000
_cell.length_b   1.000
_cell.length_c   1.000
_cell.angle_alpha   90.00
_cell.angle_beta   90.00
_cell.angle_gamma   90.00
#
_symmetry.space_group_name_H-M   'P 1'
#
loop_
_entity.id
_entity.type
_entity.pdbx_description
1 polymer ?
#
loop_
_entity_poly.entity_id
_entity_poly.type
_entity_poly.pdbx_seq_one_letter_code
_entity_poly.pdbx_strand_id
1 'polypeptide(L)'
;GFHPEVPFDRQIFGQWRCYWAFGYGMYSDLFVHRVTGMLKATGLRMPGRVVGGGGIFLEYDNREVADVATVVADFREGVQGLVSSTMVSEERKLDHLIRGHHGLMLFDKPSYGDGPKGSFKFIPERPQVTLDNKLKQETFEATTKLDYVSEHLSNWLDAIDARKPAMVNNDPELAAAAVTIVNLAVRSYREGKVFHVDPEMNVGEGNGSWAERWEKMSKAGAEPLHVPGWKAGNAGSVLTPPEYQKLAGPWIDGKPPEA
;
A
#
# COMPACT_ATOMS: atom_id res chain seq x y z
N GLY A 1 21.76 23.23 -3.52
CA GLY A 1 20.84 22.08 -3.31
C GLY A 1 21.37 21.23 -2.18
N PHE A 2 20.57 20.29 -1.65
CA PHE A 2 20.95 19.44 -0.51
C PHE A 2 21.88 18.25 -0.87
N HIS A 3 22.39 18.22 -2.10
CA HIS A 3 23.30 17.16 -2.57
C HIS A 3 24.74 17.69 -2.71
N PRO A 4 25.78 16.90 -2.37
CA PRO A 4 27.17 17.18 -2.69
C PRO A 4 27.39 17.57 -4.16
N GLU A 5 28.35 18.45 -4.44
CA GLU A 5 28.76 18.70 -5.81
C GLU A 5 29.39 17.44 -6.42
N VAL A 6 28.88 17.00 -7.57
CA VAL A 6 29.39 15.83 -8.30
C VAL A 6 29.98 16.33 -9.62
N PRO A 7 31.23 15.96 -9.97
CA PRO A 7 31.80 16.26 -11.29
C PRO A 7 30.89 15.74 -12.40
N PHE A 8 30.80 16.48 -13.52
CA PHE A 8 30.02 16.02 -14.65
C PHE A 8 30.57 14.70 -15.20
N ASP A 9 29.71 13.70 -15.26
CA ASP A 9 29.99 12.38 -15.80
C ASP A 9 28.84 11.99 -16.76
N ARG A 10 29.20 11.50 -17.96
CA ARG A 10 28.22 11.17 -19.00
C ARG A 10 27.37 9.95 -18.67
N GLN A 11 27.95 8.96 -17.98
CA GLN A 11 27.24 7.77 -17.53
C GLN A 11 26.26 8.13 -16.41
N ILE A 12 26.70 8.92 -15.43
CA ILE A 12 25.82 9.44 -14.38
C ILE A 12 24.68 10.27 -14.99
N PHE A 13 24.98 11.16 -15.93
CA PHE A 13 23.93 11.95 -16.60
C PHE A 13 22.92 11.06 -17.35
N GLY A 14 23.41 10.06 -18.08
CA GLY A 14 22.56 9.13 -18.84
C GLY A 14 21.75 8.17 -17.96
N GLN A 15 22.24 7.86 -16.76
CA GLN A 15 21.67 6.86 -15.86
C GLN A 15 21.44 7.40 -14.44
N TRP A 16 21.12 8.68 -14.29
CA TRP A 16 21.08 9.37 -13.00
C TRP A 16 20.20 8.67 -11.96
N ARG A 17 19.13 7.99 -12.40
CA ARG A 17 18.23 7.20 -11.54
C ARG A 17 18.91 6.06 -10.81
N CYS A 18 20.08 5.63 -11.28
CA CYS A 18 20.87 4.54 -10.72
C CYS A 18 21.76 4.97 -9.54
N TYR A 19 21.82 6.27 -9.22
CA TYR A 19 22.73 6.83 -8.22
C TYR A 19 21.93 7.56 -7.14
N TRP A 20 22.28 7.33 -5.87
CA TRP A 20 21.59 7.88 -4.69
C TRP A 20 21.55 9.41 -4.70
N ALA A 21 22.51 10.00 -5.40
CA ALA A 21 22.65 11.42 -5.56
C ALA A 21 21.44 12.11 -6.22
N PHE A 22 20.78 11.40 -7.12
CA PHE A 22 19.76 11.96 -7.99
C PHE A 22 18.42 11.24 -7.89
N GLY A 23 18.39 10.02 -7.35
CA GLY A 23 17.14 9.27 -7.13
C GLY A 23 17.32 8.05 -6.24
N TYR A 24 16.21 7.38 -5.93
CA TYR A 24 16.17 6.18 -5.10
C TYR A 24 15.85 4.92 -5.91
N GLY A 25 16.16 4.93 -7.21
CA GLY A 25 15.84 3.86 -8.14
C GLY A 25 14.33 3.55 -8.17
N MET A 26 13.99 2.26 -8.22
CA MET A 26 12.60 1.81 -8.30
C MET A 26 11.71 2.30 -7.15
N TYR A 27 12.29 2.49 -5.94
CA TYR A 27 11.53 2.99 -4.79
C TYR A 27 10.84 4.32 -5.13
N SER A 28 11.59 5.31 -5.59
CA SER A 28 11.05 6.64 -5.91
C SER A 28 10.45 6.75 -7.29
N ASP A 29 10.97 6.00 -8.28
CA ASP A 29 10.56 6.16 -9.68
C ASP A 29 9.28 5.37 -9.99
N LEU A 30 9.14 4.14 -9.47
CA LEU A 30 8.02 3.25 -9.82
C LEU A 30 7.04 3.02 -8.66
N PHE A 31 7.54 2.79 -7.43
CA PHE A 31 6.65 2.43 -6.33
C PHE A 31 5.75 3.57 -5.89
N VAL A 32 6.18 4.83 -6.02
CA VAL A 32 5.35 5.99 -5.71
C VAL A 32 4.02 5.96 -6.48
N HIS A 33 4.03 5.58 -7.76
CA HIS A 33 2.81 5.49 -8.57
C HIS A 33 1.89 4.37 -8.07
N ARG A 34 2.45 3.20 -7.74
CA ARG A 34 1.69 2.04 -7.25
C ARG A 34 1.09 2.30 -5.88
N VAL A 35 1.88 2.87 -4.97
CA VAL A 35 1.42 3.24 -3.63
C VAL A 35 0.33 4.31 -3.70
N THR A 36 0.52 5.37 -4.48
CA THR A 36 -0.46 6.46 -4.59
C THR A 36 -1.81 5.96 -5.09
N GLY A 37 -1.82 5.10 -6.12
CA GLY A 37 -3.06 4.50 -6.64
C GLY A 37 -3.81 3.68 -5.59
N MET A 38 -3.09 2.87 -4.81
CA MET A 38 -3.68 2.05 -3.75
C MET A 38 -4.19 2.90 -2.58
N LEU A 39 -3.46 3.94 -2.17
CA LEU A 39 -3.93 4.90 -1.16
C LEU A 39 -5.20 5.61 -1.61
N LYS A 40 -5.27 6.00 -2.89
CA LYS A 40 -6.46 6.61 -3.47
C LYS A 40 -7.66 5.65 -3.48
N ALA A 41 -7.45 4.40 -3.87
CA ALA A 41 -8.50 3.39 -3.97
C ALA A 41 -9.04 2.96 -2.59
N THR A 42 -8.19 2.94 -1.56
CA THR A 42 -8.56 2.50 -0.20
C THR A 42 -8.95 3.65 0.73
N GLY A 43 -8.62 4.89 0.38
CA GLY A 43 -8.79 6.04 1.27
C GLY A 43 -7.70 6.18 2.34
N LEU A 44 -6.77 5.21 2.44
CA LEU A 44 -5.66 5.25 3.38
C LEU A 44 -4.76 6.48 3.15
N ARG A 45 -4.07 6.90 4.22
CA ARG A 45 -3.12 8.03 4.20
C ARG A 45 -1.79 7.63 4.83
N MET A 46 -1.40 8.22 5.95
CA MET A 46 -0.10 7.96 6.57
C MET A 46 -0.01 6.50 7.06
N PRO A 47 1.12 5.81 6.82
CA PRO A 47 1.34 4.48 7.37
C PRO A 47 1.57 4.57 8.88
N GLY A 48 1.47 3.47 9.61
CA GLY A 48 1.92 3.38 11.00
C GLY A 48 3.29 2.71 11.16
N ARG A 49 3.68 1.85 10.22
CA ARG A 49 4.97 1.14 10.19
C ARG A 49 5.42 0.89 8.76
N VAL A 50 6.71 1.05 8.46
CA VAL A 50 7.28 0.82 7.12
C VAL A 50 8.59 0.04 7.21
N VAL A 51 8.76 -0.92 6.30
CA VAL A 51 9.99 -1.70 6.08
C VAL A 51 10.31 -1.71 4.59
N GLY A 52 11.58 -1.50 4.24
CA GLY A 52 12.12 -1.66 2.90
C GLY A 52 13.14 -2.79 2.85
N GLY A 53 13.21 -3.48 1.71
CA GLY A 53 14.15 -4.57 1.48
C GLY A 53 14.48 -4.70 0.00
N GLY A 54 15.55 -5.44 -0.32
CA GLY A 54 16.04 -5.53 -1.68
C GLY A 54 17.56 -5.52 -1.73
N GLY A 55 18.11 -5.24 -2.91
CA GLY A 55 19.54 -5.17 -3.13
C GLY A 55 19.91 -4.97 -4.59
N ILE A 56 21.20 -5.06 -4.87
CA ILE A 56 21.75 -5.21 -6.23
C ILE A 56 22.14 -6.68 -6.36
N PHE A 57 21.40 -7.44 -7.14
CA PHE A 57 21.57 -8.90 -7.22
C PHE A 57 22.05 -9.39 -8.60
N LEU A 58 21.88 -8.60 -9.65
CA LEU A 58 22.35 -8.92 -11.00
C LEU A 58 23.13 -7.78 -11.64
N GLU A 59 22.62 -6.56 -11.51
CA GLU A 59 23.08 -5.40 -12.26
C GLU A 59 24.29 -4.76 -11.58
N TYR A 60 25.41 -5.48 -11.57
CA TYR A 60 26.71 -5.01 -11.06
C TYR A 60 27.38 -4.03 -12.05
N ASP A 61 26.66 -3.00 -12.46
CA ASP A 61 27.03 -2.01 -13.50
C ASP A 61 27.53 -0.68 -12.93
N ASN A 62 27.98 -0.69 -11.67
CA ASN A 62 28.34 0.49 -10.88
C ASN A 62 27.15 1.37 -10.44
N ARG A 63 25.90 0.90 -10.55
CA ARG A 63 24.77 1.53 -9.86
C ARG A 63 24.91 1.46 -8.34
N GLU A 64 24.28 2.40 -7.67
CA GLU A 64 24.22 2.46 -6.20
C GLU A 64 22.85 2.05 -5.66
N VAL A 65 21.79 2.24 -6.46
CA VAL A 65 20.42 1.92 -6.08
C VAL A 65 20.07 0.47 -6.40
N ALA A 66 19.10 -0.08 -5.67
CA ALA A 66 18.69 -1.48 -5.79
C ALA A 66 18.06 -1.83 -7.16
N ASP A 67 18.40 -2.99 -7.71
CA ASP A 67 17.78 -3.59 -8.91
C ASP A 67 16.59 -4.52 -8.57
N VAL A 68 16.48 -4.91 -7.30
CA VAL A 68 15.34 -5.59 -6.68
C VAL A 68 14.94 -4.81 -5.45
N ALA A 69 13.67 -4.45 -5.31
CA ALA A 69 13.19 -3.69 -4.17
C ALA A 69 11.80 -4.13 -3.72
N THR A 70 11.54 -3.96 -2.43
CA THR A 70 10.26 -4.27 -1.79
C THR A 70 9.97 -3.26 -0.69
N VAL A 71 8.70 -2.86 -0.58
CA VAL A 71 8.15 -2.04 0.49
C VAL A 71 7.03 -2.82 1.16
N VAL A 72 7.07 -2.88 2.50
CA VAL A 72 5.95 -3.30 3.35
C VAL A 72 5.54 -2.10 4.18
N ALA A 73 4.27 -1.68 4.06
CA ALA A 73 3.71 -0.58 4.83
C ALA A 73 2.46 -1.05 5.57
N ASP A 74 2.46 -0.99 6.89
CA ASP A 74 1.32 -1.36 7.72
C ASP A 74 0.57 -0.11 8.17
N PHE A 75 -0.76 -0.19 8.16
CA PHE A 75 -1.68 0.89 8.48
C PHE A 75 -2.41 0.62 9.79
N ARG A 76 -2.81 1.68 10.49
CA ARG A 76 -3.43 1.57 11.82
C ARG A 76 -4.83 0.98 11.76
N GLU A 77 -5.42 0.97 10.58
CA GLU A 77 -6.71 0.41 10.18
C GLU A 77 -6.66 -1.11 9.97
N GLY A 78 -5.50 -1.76 10.08
CA GLY A 78 -5.37 -3.22 9.92
C GLY A 78 -5.15 -3.65 8.47
N VAL A 79 -4.62 -2.75 7.64
CA VAL A 79 -4.25 -3.03 6.25
C VAL A 79 -2.72 -3.11 6.14
N GLN A 80 -2.22 -4.03 5.31
CA GLN A 80 -0.82 -4.09 4.91
C GLN A 80 -0.72 -3.84 3.41
N GLY A 81 0.07 -2.85 3.03
CA GLY A 81 0.51 -2.62 1.66
C GLY A 81 1.82 -3.35 1.38
N LEU A 82 1.90 -4.01 0.23
CA LEU A 82 3.11 -4.62 -0.31
C LEU A 82 3.31 -4.11 -1.73
N VAL A 83 4.50 -3.59 -2.01
CA VAL A 83 4.92 -3.27 -3.38
C VAL A 83 6.30 -3.87 -3.58
N SER A 84 6.49 -4.62 -4.66
CA SER A 84 7.77 -5.22 -4.99
C SER A 84 7.96 -5.25 -6.50
N SER A 85 9.21 -5.19 -6.93
CA SER A 85 9.56 -5.32 -8.34
C SER A 85 11.03 -5.72 -8.50
N THR A 86 11.41 -5.99 -9.74
CA THR A 86 12.79 -6.24 -10.14
C THR A 86 13.01 -5.69 -11.55
N MET A 87 14.21 -5.19 -11.81
CA MET A 87 14.66 -4.78 -13.14
C MET A 87 15.20 -5.94 -13.98
N VAL A 88 15.24 -7.17 -13.44
CA VAL A 88 15.94 -8.31 -14.06
C VAL A 88 15.03 -9.24 -14.86
N SER A 89 13.70 -9.11 -14.73
CA SER A 89 12.74 -9.93 -15.46
C SER A 89 11.37 -9.24 -15.58
N GLU A 90 10.68 -9.43 -16.72
CA GLU A 90 9.42 -8.72 -16.99
C GLU A 90 8.22 -9.58 -17.40
N GLU A 91 8.42 -10.86 -17.71
CA GLU A 91 7.38 -11.74 -18.30
C GLU A 91 6.18 -11.98 -17.37
N ARG A 92 6.42 -12.05 -16.06
CA ARG A 92 5.38 -12.22 -15.05
C ARG A 92 5.50 -11.14 -13.98
N LYS A 93 4.44 -10.37 -13.84
CA LYS A 93 4.35 -9.20 -12.96
C LYS A 93 3.48 -9.53 -11.76
N LEU A 94 3.71 -8.82 -10.66
CA LEU A 94 2.80 -8.89 -9.52
C LEU A 94 1.47 -8.25 -9.89
N ASP A 95 0.38 -8.92 -9.53
CA ASP A 95 -0.96 -8.38 -9.73
C ASP A 95 -1.20 -7.15 -8.85
N HIS A 96 -1.96 -6.20 -9.39
CA HIS A 96 -2.44 -5.06 -8.62
C HIS A 96 -3.81 -5.42 -8.05
N LEU A 97 -3.88 -5.56 -6.73
CA LEU A 97 -5.11 -6.02 -6.10
C LEU A 97 -5.28 -5.49 -4.68
N ILE A 98 -6.53 -5.42 -4.25
CA ILE A 98 -6.92 -5.20 -2.85
C ILE A 98 -7.66 -6.45 -2.39
N ARG A 99 -7.27 -7.01 -1.24
CA ARG A 99 -7.88 -8.23 -0.69
C ARG A 99 -8.65 -7.90 0.58
N GLY A 100 -9.84 -8.45 0.69
CA GLY A 100 -10.64 -8.46 1.91
C GLY A 100 -11.23 -9.86 2.15
N HIS A 101 -12.03 -10.00 3.20
CA HIS A 101 -12.62 -11.28 3.56
C HIS A 101 -13.64 -11.78 2.52
N HIS A 102 -14.45 -10.89 1.95
CA HIS A 102 -15.48 -11.25 0.97
C HIS A 102 -14.94 -11.53 -0.44
N GLY A 103 -13.67 -11.22 -0.71
CA GLY A 103 -13.08 -11.35 -2.02
C GLY A 103 -11.98 -10.34 -2.25
N LEU A 104 -11.60 -10.20 -3.52
CA LEU A 104 -10.57 -9.25 -3.94
C LEU A 104 -11.03 -8.38 -5.09
N MET A 105 -10.48 -7.17 -5.15
CA MET A 105 -10.54 -6.29 -6.30
C MET A 105 -9.24 -6.43 -7.09
N LEU A 106 -9.33 -6.92 -8.32
CA LEU A 106 -8.21 -7.04 -9.25
C LEU A 106 -8.28 -5.90 -10.27
N PHE A 107 -7.24 -5.10 -10.35
CA PHE A 107 -7.16 -4.00 -11.30
C PHE A 107 -6.42 -4.43 -12.56
N ASP A 108 -6.97 -4.09 -13.72
CA ASP A 108 -6.29 -4.36 -14.99
C ASP A 108 -5.07 -3.44 -15.22
N LYS A 109 -4.24 -3.80 -16.20
CA LYS A 109 -3.04 -3.03 -16.55
C LYS A 109 -3.37 -1.61 -17.07
N PRO A 110 -4.41 -1.40 -17.91
CA PRO A 110 -4.87 -0.07 -18.32
C PRO A 110 -5.36 0.85 -17.19
N SER A 111 -5.84 0.32 -16.06
CA SER A 111 -6.23 1.11 -14.88
C SER A 111 -5.08 1.97 -14.32
N TYR A 112 -3.84 1.78 -14.81
CA TYR A 112 -2.66 2.56 -14.44
C TYR A 112 -1.78 2.93 -15.65
N GLY A 113 -2.32 2.96 -16.87
CA GLY A 113 -1.57 3.27 -18.10
C GLY A 113 -2.32 4.23 -19.03
N ASP A 114 -1.68 4.59 -20.16
CA ASP A 114 -2.17 5.57 -21.15
C ASP A 114 -3.34 5.06 -22.02
N GLY A 115 -4.45 4.66 -21.38
CA GLY A 115 -5.66 4.19 -22.06
C GLY A 115 -6.91 4.97 -21.62
N PRO A 116 -7.87 5.24 -22.52
CA PRO A 116 -9.13 5.92 -22.18
C PRO A 116 -10.08 5.03 -21.33
N LYS A 117 -9.68 3.79 -21.04
CA LYS A 117 -10.49 2.78 -20.35
C LYS A 117 -9.63 2.06 -19.31
N GLY A 118 -10.06 2.11 -18.05
CA GLY A 118 -9.60 1.19 -17.00
C GLY A 118 -10.70 0.19 -16.69
N SER A 119 -10.34 -1.04 -16.34
CA SER A 119 -11.30 -2.01 -15.80
C SER A 119 -10.78 -2.67 -14.55
N PHE A 120 -11.69 -2.98 -13.63
CA PHE A 120 -11.36 -3.71 -12.43
C PHE A 120 -12.42 -4.77 -12.15
N LYS A 121 -12.01 -5.85 -11.53
CA LYS A 121 -12.83 -7.04 -11.32
C LYS A 121 -12.94 -7.33 -9.85
N PHE A 122 -14.17 -7.44 -9.35
CA PHE A 122 -14.41 -8.09 -8.07
C PHE A 122 -14.45 -9.60 -8.27
N ILE A 123 -13.58 -10.32 -7.56
CA ILE A 123 -13.55 -11.77 -7.53
C ILE A 123 -13.97 -12.20 -6.11
N PRO A 124 -15.14 -12.85 -5.95
CA PRO A 124 -15.64 -13.22 -4.63
C PRO A 124 -14.81 -14.37 -4.04
N GLU A 125 -14.67 -14.36 -2.72
CA GLU A 125 -14.16 -15.50 -1.97
C GLU A 125 -15.20 -16.63 -1.97
N ARG A 126 -14.73 -17.86 -1.72
CA ARG A 126 -15.56 -19.05 -1.69
C ARG A 126 -16.63 -18.94 -0.59
N PRO A 127 -17.88 -19.35 -0.85
CA PRO A 127 -18.96 -19.31 0.13
C PRO A 127 -18.68 -20.07 1.43
N GLN A 128 -17.79 -21.08 1.41
CA GLN A 128 -17.39 -21.84 2.60
C GLN A 128 -16.56 -20.99 3.59
N VAL A 129 -15.94 -19.90 3.12
CA VAL A 129 -15.14 -18.99 3.94
C VAL A 129 -16.00 -17.84 4.44
N THR A 130 -16.82 -17.25 3.56
CA THR A 130 -17.63 -16.06 3.86
C THR A 130 -18.99 -16.38 4.46
N LEU A 131 -19.45 -17.64 4.34
CA LEU A 131 -20.83 -18.07 4.61
C LEU A 131 -21.87 -17.29 3.77
N ASP A 132 -21.44 -16.72 2.64
CA ASP A 132 -22.30 -15.98 1.71
C ASP A 132 -22.18 -16.54 0.28
N ASN A 133 -23.27 -17.12 -0.22
CA ASN A 133 -23.36 -17.68 -1.57
C ASN A 133 -23.90 -16.69 -2.63
N LYS A 134 -24.23 -15.48 -2.21
CA LYS A 134 -24.81 -14.43 -3.07
C LYS A 134 -23.75 -13.63 -3.79
N LEU A 135 -22.52 -13.58 -3.28
CA LEU A 135 -21.41 -12.88 -3.91
C LEU A 135 -21.11 -13.47 -5.30
N LYS A 136 -20.98 -12.60 -6.30
CA LYS A 136 -20.69 -12.96 -7.69
C LYS A 136 -19.49 -12.17 -8.18
N GLN A 137 -18.81 -12.73 -9.17
CA GLN A 137 -17.77 -12.00 -9.88
C GLN A 137 -18.41 -10.87 -10.68
N GLU A 138 -17.83 -9.68 -10.58
CA GLU A 138 -18.28 -8.49 -11.29
C GLU A 138 -17.09 -7.82 -11.98
N THR A 139 -17.33 -7.24 -13.15
CA THR A 139 -16.34 -6.41 -13.86
C THR A 139 -16.90 -5.01 -13.97
N PHE A 140 -16.08 -4.03 -13.62
CA PHE A 140 -16.40 -2.62 -13.69
C PHE A 140 -15.49 -1.97 -14.73
N GLU A 141 -16.08 -1.13 -15.57
CA GLU A 141 -15.36 -0.35 -16.57
C GLU A 141 -15.44 1.13 -16.20
N ALA A 142 -14.29 1.80 -16.24
CA ALA A 142 -14.15 3.23 -16.06
C ALA A 142 -13.70 3.85 -17.38
N THR A 143 -14.44 4.84 -17.88
CA THR A 143 -14.09 5.60 -19.09
C THR A 143 -13.97 7.08 -18.71
N THR A 144 -12.93 7.75 -19.20
CA THR A 144 -12.74 9.20 -19.01
C THR A 144 -13.32 9.98 -20.20
N LYS A 145 -13.75 11.22 -19.97
CA LYS A 145 -14.24 12.10 -21.04
C LYS A 145 -13.09 12.68 -21.87
N LEU A 146 -11.96 12.94 -21.22
CA LEU A 146 -10.70 13.41 -21.80
C LEU A 146 -9.59 12.36 -21.63
N ASP A 147 -8.41 12.61 -22.18
CA ASP A 147 -7.21 11.90 -21.73
C ASP A 147 -6.93 12.24 -20.26
N TYR A 148 -6.20 11.35 -19.57
CA TYR A 148 -6.02 11.46 -18.12
C TYR A 148 -5.21 12.70 -17.69
N VAL A 149 -4.32 13.22 -18.54
CA VAL A 149 -3.53 14.43 -18.24
C VAL A 149 -4.46 15.63 -18.26
N SER A 150 -5.26 15.75 -19.32
CA SER A 150 -6.25 16.81 -19.46
C SER A 150 -7.32 16.76 -18.37
N GLU A 151 -7.81 15.56 -18.00
CA GLU A 151 -8.77 15.39 -16.90
C GLU A 151 -8.17 15.82 -15.55
N HIS A 152 -6.91 15.46 -15.28
CA HIS A 152 -6.21 15.87 -14.06
C HIS A 152 -6.02 17.38 -13.96
N LEU A 153 -5.58 18.02 -15.05
CA LEU A 153 -5.40 19.47 -15.13
C LEU A 153 -6.74 20.21 -15.02
N SER A 154 -7.79 19.72 -15.69
CA SER A 154 -9.13 20.31 -15.61
C SER A 154 -9.63 20.30 -14.16
N ASN A 155 -9.52 19.17 -13.45
CA ASN A 155 -9.93 19.09 -12.06
C ASN A 155 -9.18 20.09 -11.15
N TRP A 156 -7.89 20.30 -11.40
CA TRP A 156 -7.10 21.27 -10.66
C TRP A 156 -7.56 22.71 -10.92
N LEU A 157 -7.80 23.07 -12.19
CA LEU A 157 -8.32 24.39 -12.57
C LEU A 157 -9.71 24.64 -12.00
N ASP A 158 -10.61 23.65 -12.07
CA ASP A 158 -11.96 23.73 -11.48
C ASP A 158 -11.89 24.00 -9.97
N ALA A 159 -10.96 23.36 -9.26
CA ALA A 159 -10.76 23.59 -7.82
C ALA A 159 -10.24 25.00 -7.51
N ILE A 160 -9.37 25.55 -8.37
CA ILE A 160 -8.87 26.93 -8.27
C ILE A 160 -10.02 27.92 -8.47
N ASP A 161 -10.77 27.77 -9.57
CA ASP A 161 -11.88 28.66 -9.92
C ASP A 161 -12.96 28.65 -8.84
N ALA A 162 -13.26 27.46 -8.29
CA ALA A 162 -14.20 27.31 -7.19
C ALA A 162 -13.65 27.77 -5.82
N ARG A 163 -12.34 28.04 -5.72
CA ARG A 163 -11.62 28.34 -4.47
C ARG A 163 -11.85 27.27 -3.38
N LYS A 164 -11.87 26.00 -3.79
CA LYS A 164 -12.14 24.85 -2.90
C LYS A 164 -11.06 23.79 -3.08
N PRO A 165 -9.95 23.88 -2.32
CA PRO A 165 -8.84 22.91 -2.42
C PRO A 165 -9.28 21.45 -2.24
N ALA A 166 -10.32 21.19 -1.43
CA ALA A 166 -10.89 19.87 -1.22
C ALA A 166 -11.51 19.22 -2.49
N MET A 167 -11.67 19.97 -3.59
CA MET A 167 -12.11 19.44 -4.89
C MET A 167 -10.99 18.77 -5.68
N VAL A 168 -9.72 18.96 -5.30
CA VAL A 168 -8.58 18.33 -5.98
C VAL A 168 -8.61 16.83 -5.70
N ASN A 169 -8.65 16.03 -6.76
CA ASN A 169 -8.71 14.57 -6.65
C ASN A 169 -7.41 13.96 -6.11
N ASN A 170 -6.26 14.53 -6.48
CA ASN A 170 -4.93 14.07 -6.05
C ASN A 170 -4.28 15.18 -5.23
N ASP A 171 -4.71 15.30 -3.97
CA ASP A 171 -4.29 16.38 -3.08
C ASP A 171 -2.84 16.18 -2.55
N PRO A 172 -2.20 17.25 -2.04
CA PRO A 172 -0.84 17.16 -1.49
C PRO A 172 -0.68 16.19 -0.31
N GLU A 173 -1.73 15.92 0.49
CA GLU A 173 -1.64 14.98 1.61
C GLU A 173 -1.56 13.53 1.12
N LEU A 174 -2.31 13.19 0.06
CA LEU A 174 -2.18 11.91 -0.62
C LEU A 174 -0.76 11.71 -1.16
N ALA A 175 -0.19 12.75 -1.78
CA ALA A 175 1.20 12.72 -2.27
C ALA A 175 2.20 12.57 -1.12
N ALA A 176 2.01 13.33 -0.03
CA ALA A 176 2.87 13.27 1.15
C ALA A 176 2.85 11.87 1.79
N ALA A 177 1.69 11.22 1.87
CA ALA A 177 1.56 9.86 2.37
C ALA A 177 2.33 8.85 1.50
N ALA A 178 2.17 8.90 0.18
CA ALA A 178 2.87 8.00 -0.74
C ALA A 178 4.40 8.19 -0.69
N VAL A 179 4.86 9.44 -0.70
CA VAL A 179 6.29 9.79 -0.61
C VAL A 179 6.87 9.41 0.75
N THR A 180 6.12 9.56 1.84
CA THR A 180 6.54 9.12 3.18
C THR A 180 6.80 7.62 3.21
N ILE A 181 5.87 6.81 2.67
CA ILE A 181 6.05 5.35 2.58
C ILE A 181 7.33 4.99 1.82
N VAL A 182 7.52 5.57 0.65
CA VAL A 182 8.69 5.31 -0.20
C VAL A 182 9.99 5.74 0.49
N ASN A 183 10.04 6.95 1.05
CA ASN A 183 11.24 7.47 1.71
C ASN A 183 11.61 6.66 2.94
N LEU A 184 10.63 6.26 3.75
CA LEU A 184 10.87 5.41 4.92
C LEU A 184 11.33 4.02 4.51
N ALA A 185 10.84 3.47 3.41
CA ALA A 185 11.33 2.20 2.89
C ALA A 185 12.78 2.28 2.39
N VAL A 186 13.13 3.36 1.67
CA VAL A 186 14.53 3.63 1.26
C VAL A 186 15.43 3.72 2.47
N ARG A 187 15.03 4.49 3.49
CA ARG A 187 15.77 4.57 4.76
C ARG A 187 15.87 3.22 5.44
N SER A 188 14.79 2.45 5.48
CA SER A 188 14.75 1.12 6.11
C SER A 188 15.76 0.18 5.45
N TYR A 189 15.79 0.15 4.12
CA TYR A 189 16.77 -0.60 3.35
C TYR A 189 18.21 -0.16 3.61
N ARG A 190 18.47 1.16 3.62
CA ARG A 190 19.83 1.69 3.76
C ARG A 190 20.37 1.65 5.20
N GLU A 191 19.50 1.82 6.19
CA GLU A 191 19.86 1.88 7.60
C GLU A 191 19.71 0.52 8.29
N GLY A 192 19.07 -0.48 7.65
CA GLY A 192 18.81 -1.79 8.25
C GLY A 192 17.78 -1.74 9.39
N LYS A 193 16.86 -0.78 9.35
CA LYS A 193 15.90 -0.49 10.43
C LYS A 193 14.46 -0.65 9.98
N VAL A 194 13.55 -0.75 10.94
CA VAL A 194 12.11 -0.56 10.74
C VAL A 194 11.75 0.86 11.20
N PHE A 195 10.81 1.52 10.53
CA PHE A 195 10.34 2.85 10.97
C PHE A 195 8.87 2.80 11.37
N HIS A 196 8.54 3.48 12.47
CA HIS A 196 7.17 3.76 12.90
C HIS A 196 6.83 5.22 12.66
N VAL A 197 5.57 5.48 12.36
CA VAL A 197 5.00 6.83 12.26
C VAL A 197 3.87 6.94 13.28
N ASP A 198 3.98 7.90 14.20
CA ASP A 198 2.94 8.14 15.21
C ASP A 198 1.76 8.97 14.63
N PRO A 199 0.61 9.07 15.34
CA PRO A 199 -0.53 9.86 14.89
C PRO A 199 -0.22 11.35 14.67
N GLU A 200 0.79 11.88 15.37
CA GLU A 200 1.30 13.25 15.23
C GLU A 200 2.29 13.41 14.06
N MET A 201 2.49 12.35 13.26
CA MET A 201 3.37 12.28 12.08
C MET A 201 4.87 12.32 12.40
N ASN A 202 5.28 12.04 13.64
CA ASN A 202 6.68 11.86 13.97
C ASN A 202 7.17 10.48 13.51
N VAL A 203 8.38 10.46 12.97
CA VAL A 203 9.06 9.23 12.53
C VAL A 203 10.06 8.78 13.58
N GLY A 204 9.95 7.53 14.02
CA GLY A 204 10.87 6.90 14.96
C GLY A 204 11.29 5.50 14.52
N GLU A 205 12.32 4.95 15.17
CA GLU A 205 12.70 3.56 14.99
C GLU A 205 11.60 2.62 15.51
N GLY A 206 11.36 1.54 14.75
CA GLY A 206 10.37 0.54 15.09
C GLY A 206 10.78 -0.30 16.29
N ASN A 207 9.78 -0.86 16.97
CA ASN A 207 9.93 -1.73 18.12
C ASN A 207 8.73 -2.69 18.22
N GLY A 208 8.71 -3.55 19.26
CA GLY A 208 7.69 -4.59 19.45
C GLY A 208 6.25 -4.07 19.62
N SER A 209 6.05 -2.79 19.96
CA SER A 209 4.73 -2.23 20.27
C SER A 209 3.71 -2.36 19.12
N TRP A 210 4.17 -2.40 17.87
CA TRP A 210 3.29 -2.58 16.71
C TRP A 210 2.60 -3.94 16.76
N ALA A 211 3.36 -5.02 17.00
CA ALA A 211 2.82 -6.37 17.11
C ALA A 211 1.97 -6.53 18.39
N GLU A 212 2.49 -6.06 19.52
CA GLU A 212 1.80 -6.12 20.82
C GLU A 212 0.40 -5.51 20.77
N ARG A 213 0.22 -4.41 20.02
CA ARG A 213 -1.10 -3.79 19.80
C ARG A 213 -2.08 -4.76 19.13
N TRP A 214 -1.70 -5.38 18.02
CA TRP A 214 -2.58 -6.28 17.27
C TRP A 214 -2.88 -7.55 18.06
N GLU A 215 -1.88 -8.09 18.76
CA GLU A 215 -2.06 -9.24 19.66
C GLU A 215 -3.00 -8.92 20.82
N LYS A 216 -2.89 -7.73 21.41
CA LYS A 216 -3.80 -7.26 22.46
C LYS A 216 -5.23 -7.13 21.92
N MET A 217 -5.41 -6.58 20.72
CA MET A 217 -6.72 -6.48 20.07
C MET A 217 -7.33 -7.87 19.81
N SER A 218 -6.53 -8.81 19.31
CA SER A 218 -6.96 -10.19 19.07
C SER A 218 -7.40 -10.88 20.37
N LYS A 219 -6.60 -10.79 21.44
CA LYS A 219 -6.93 -11.37 22.76
C LYS A 219 -8.20 -10.76 23.37
N ALA A 220 -8.47 -9.48 23.10
CA ALA A 220 -9.63 -8.78 23.62
C ALA A 220 -10.91 -9.01 22.79
N GLY A 221 -10.83 -9.72 21.66
CA GLY A 221 -11.96 -9.81 20.71
C GLY A 221 -12.40 -8.42 20.23
N ALA A 222 -11.44 -7.51 19.99
CA ALA A 222 -11.74 -6.12 19.68
C ALA A 222 -12.51 -5.96 18.36
N GLU A 223 -13.32 -4.91 18.29
CA GLU A 223 -14.00 -4.50 17.07
C GLU A 223 -12.98 -4.14 15.96
N PRO A 224 -13.29 -4.45 14.69
CA PRO A 224 -12.42 -4.12 13.58
C PRO A 224 -12.28 -2.60 13.40
N LEU A 225 -11.10 -2.18 12.94
CA LEU A 225 -10.89 -0.84 12.43
C LEU A 225 -11.17 -0.84 10.93
N HIS A 226 -11.73 0.25 10.43
CA HIS A 226 -12.09 0.36 9.03
C HIS A 226 -11.30 1.47 8.34
N VAL A 227 -11.04 1.27 7.05
CA VAL A 227 -10.40 2.28 6.20
C VAL A 227 -11.29 3.54 6.07
N PRO A 228 -10.69 4.72 5.82
CA PRO A 228 -11.46 5.94 5.64
C PRO A 228 -12.54 5.82 4.55
N GLY A 229 -13.74 6.32 4.85
CA GLY A 229 -14.89 6.28 3.94
C GLY A 229 -15.68 4.98 3.93
N TRP A 230 -15.31 3.98 4.74
CA TRP A 230 -16.08 2.75 4.91
C TRP A 230 -17.48 3.00 5.49
N LYS A 231 -18.50 2.39 4.88
CA LYS A 231 -19.92 2.56 5.26
C LYS A 231 -20.70 1.25 5.43
N ALA A 232 -20.06 0.10 5.23
CA ALA A 232 -20.72 -1.20 5.22
C ALA A 232 -20.84 -1.87 6.61
N GLY A 233 -20.70 -1.10 7.70
CA GLY A 233 -20.71 -1.63 9.06
C GLY A 233 -19.61 -2.68 9.25
N ASN A 234 -19.92 -3.79 9.91
CA ASN A 234 -18.94 -4.86 10.17
C ASN A 234 -18.90 -5.95 9.09
N ALA A 235 -19.60 -5.76 7.96
CA ALA A 235 -19.68 -6.77 6.91
C ALA A 235 -18.27 -7.14 6.39
N GLY A 236 -17.92 -8.43 6.48
CA GLY A 236 -16.60 -8.93 6.07
C GLY A 236 -15.42 -8.47 6.92
N SER A 237 -15.67 -7.86 8.08
CA SER A 237 -14.62 -7.33 8.97
C SER A 237 -14.61 -8.02 10.34
N VAL A 238 -15.66 -8.76 10.68
CA VAL A 238 -15.73 -9.58 11.89
C VAL A 238 -15.52 -11.06 11.56
N LEU A 239 -14.81 -11.74 12.45
CA LEU A 239 -14.64 -13.18 12.38
C LEU A 239 -15.95 -13.86 12.80
N THR A 240 -16.43 -14.83 12.00
CA THR A 240 -17.36 -15.84 12.50
C THR A 240 -16.51 -16.99 13.05
N PRO A 241 -16.34 -17.08 14.38
CA PRO A 241 -15.45 -18.09 14.95
C PRO A 241 -15.99 -19.48 14.65
N PRO A 242 -15.15 -20.43 14.20
CA PRO A 242 -15.57 -21.82 14.07
C PRO A 242 -15.94 -22.38 15.46
N GLU A 243 -16.86 -23.34 15.51
CA GLU A 243 -17.42 -23.88 16.76
C GLU A 243 -16.35 -24.31 17.78
N TYR A 244 -15.22 -24.85 17.33
CA TYR A 244 -14.15 -25.28 18.24
C TYR A 244 -13.50 -24.13 19.02
N GLN A 245 -13.60 -22.87 18.58
CA GLN A 245 -13.07 -21.74 19.34
C GLN A 245 -13.85 -21.46 20.62
N LYS A 246 -15.08 -21.96 20.75
CA LYS A 246 -15.83 -21.96 22.04
C LYS A 246 -15.16 -22.86 23.09
N LEU A 247 -14.30 -23.80 22.67
CA LEU A 247 -13.54 -24.68 23.55
C LEU A 247 -12.26 -24.01 24.08
N ALA A 248 -12.01 -22.74 23.77
CA ALA A 248 -10.81 -22.04 24.17
C ALA A 248 -10.80 -21.75 25.68
N GLY A 249 -9.67 -22.00 26.33
CA GLY A 249 -9.46 -21.72 27.75
C GLY A 249 -8.66 -22.84 28.43
N PRO A 250 -8.03 -22.55 29.59
CA PRO A 250 -7.32 -23.57 30.33
C PRO A 250 -8.32 -24.56 30.94
N TRP A 251 -7.92 -25.82 31.02
CA TRP A 251 -8.60 -26.76 31.89
C TRP A 251 -8.26 -26.41 33.34
N ILE A 252 -9.27 -26.29 34.19
CA ILE A 252 -9.10 -26.03 35.63
C ILE A 252 -9.62 -27.25 36.39
N ASP A 253 -8.74 -27.88 37.16
CA ASP A 253 -9.04 -29.08 37.97
C ASP A 253 -9.68 -30.23 37.16
N GLY A 254 -9.15 -30.48 35.96
CA GLY A 254 -9.64 -31.56 35.09
C GLY A 254 -10.99 -31.27 34.44
N LYS A 255 -11.50 -30.04 34.52
CA LYS A 255 -12.71 -29.59 33.82
C LYS A 255 -12.34 -28.71 32.62
N PRO A 256 -12.98 -28.90 31.46
CA PRO A 256 -12.79 -28.02 30.32
C PRO A 256 -13.32 -26.60 30.64
N PRO A 257 -12.85 -25.58 29.92
CA PRO A 257 -13.45 -24.24 29.99
C PRO A 257 -14.96 -24.31 29.68
N GLU A 258 -15.76 -23.54 30.42
CA GLU A 258 -17.20 -23.44 30.17
C GLU A 258 -17.45 -22.81 28.79
N ALA A 259 -18.32 -23.44 27.99
CA ALA A 259 -18.65 -23.04 26.62
C ALA A 259 -19.72 -21.95 26.54
#